data_AF-A0A5J4J8U9-F1
#
_entry.id   AF-A0A5J4J8U9-F1
#
_cell.length_a   1.000
_cell.length_b   1.000
_cell.length_c   1.000
_cell.angle_alpha   90.00
_cell.angle_beta   90.00
_cell.angle_gamma   90.00
#
_symmetry.space_group_name_H-M   'P 1'
#
loop_
_entity.id
_entity.type
_entity.pdbx_description
1 polymer ?
#
loop_
_entity_poly.entity_id
_entity_poly.type
_entity_poly.pdbx_seq_one_letter_code
_entity_poly.pdbx_strand_id
1 'polypeptide(L)'
;MYYLSKYQSFKNVEELNYHVDLYRHHTTATQFRVLWFISRYAVKYPGAAHLKAATIAEGLGVSTKTVYRALKALADLGAIVKYETIRPKSGGQGANIYVIQPAKGLNVQTSTSNRKQADKPCDSKDEGKNEKKETAHSINLKNVNNINTYSEADKPRRLQSPYARFKSMVNSFVADRKLTNRLYGIYLAHTSYLRAAFDPADLLNAGLQAIMATFRATKRKRIRNIAGYYNGTLDRMLDRLYYETVLGGEYV
;
A
#
# COMPACT_ATOMS: atom_id res chain seq x y z
N MET A 1 21.52 22.62 -5.51
CA MET A 1 21.76 21.16 -5.69
C MET A 1 22.50 20.91 -7.01
N TYR A 2 23.77 21.30 -7.13
CA TYR A 2 24.52 21.13 -8.38
C TYR A 2 24.85 19.66 -8.72
N TYR A 3 24.75 18.74 -7.75
CA TYR A 3 25.13 17.34 -7.94
C TYR A 3 24.23 16.55 -8.90
N LEU A 4 22.98 16.97 -9.12
CA LEU A 4 22.06 16.28 -10.04
C LEU A 4 22.45 16.45 -11.51
N SER A 5 23.21 17.49 -11.86
CA SER A 5 23.72 17.72 -13.21
C SER A 5 24.52 16.54 -13.77
N LYS A 6 25.22 15.79 -12.89
CA LYS A 6 26.00 14.61 -13.26
C LYS A 6 25.15 13.43 -13.77
N TYR A 7 23.85 13.46 -13.48
CA TYR A 7 22.90 12.41 -13.82
C TYR A 7 21.96 12.80 -14.97
N GLN A 8 22.16 13.99 -15.54
CA GLN A 8 21.38 14.47 -16.68
C GLN A 8 21.60 13.56 -17.89
N SER A 9 20.50 13.10 -18.49
CA SER A 9 20.54 12.16 -19.63
C SER A 9 20.14 12.82 -20.95
N PHE A 10 19.48 13.98 -20.91
CA PHE A 10 19.01 14.72 -22.09
C PHE A 10 19.56 16.14 -22.12
N LYS A 11 19.67 16.74 -23.31
CA LYS A 11 20.17 18.10 -23.48
C LYS A 11 19.11 19.15 -23.14
N ASN A 12 17.86 18.88 -23.49
CA ASN A 12 16.74 19.80 -23.28
C ASN A 12 15.46 19.07 -22.81
N VAL A 13 14.45 19.84 -22.45
CA VAL A 13 13.17 19.31 -21.94
C VAL A 13 12.33 18.67 -23.05
N GLU A 14 12.47 19.14 -24.30
CA GLU A 14 11.76 18.60 -25.45
C GLU A 14 12.21 17.15 -25.76
N GLU A 15 13.51 16.91 -25.74
CA GLU A 15 14.12 15.59 -25.91
C GLU A 15 13.68 14.62 -24.81
N LEU A 16 13.62 15.11 -23.56
CA LEU A 16 13.05 14.35 -22.45
C LEU A 16 11.59 13.96 -22.73
N ASN A 17 10.75 14.93 -23.11
CA ASN A 17 9.33 14.69 -23.36
C ASN A 17 9.11 13.71 -24.51
N TYR A 18 9.89 13.83 -25.60
CA TYR A 18 9.86 12.93 -26.74
C TYR A 18 10.15 11.48 -26.31
N HIS A 19 11.23 11.25 -25.55
CA HIS A 19 11.57 9.91 -25.10
C HIS A 19 10.58 9.36 -24.07
N VAL A 20 10.02 10.20 -23.20
CA VAL A 20 8.97 9.78 -22.26
C VAL A 20 7.72 9.32 -23.02
N ASP A 21 7.31 10.02 -24.07
CA ASP A 21 6.13 9.65 -24.88
C ASP A 21 6.34 8.34 -25.65
N LEU A 22 7.55 8.08 -26.16
CA LEU A 22 7.87 6.78 -26.79
C LEU A 22 7.61 5.59 -25.86
N TYR A 23 7.87 5.72 -24.56
CA TYR A 23 7.58 4.65 -23.60
C TYR A 23 6.08 4.43 -23.35
N ARG A 24 5.19 5.32 -23.79
CA ARG A 24 3.75 5.24 -23.55
C ARG A 24 3.13 3.95 -24.09
N HIS A 25 3.58 3.48 -25.26
CA HIS A 25 3.08 2.26 -25.89
C HIS A 25 3.70 0.97 -25.34
N HIS A 26 4.79 1.08 -24.58
CA HIS A 26 5.52 -0.06 -24.01
C HIS A 26 5.30 -0.21 -22.50
N THR A 27 4.43 0.62 -21.92
CA THR A 27 4.15 0.65 -20.48
C THR A 27 2.66 0.54 -20.20
N THR A 28 2.30 -0.04 -19.05
CA THR A 28 0.93 -0.02 -18.54
C THR A 28 0.56 1.39 -18.08
N ALA A 29 -0.72 1.74 -18.07
CA ALA A 29 -1.20 3.05 -17.58
C ALA A 29 -0.59 3.48 -16.23
N THR A 30 -0.48 2.57 -15.27
CA THR A 30 0.13 2.86 -13.96
C THR A 30 1.64 3.10 -14.05
N GLN A 31 2.35 2.34 -14.88
CA GLN A 31 3.80 2.49 -15.10
C GLN A 31 4.08 3.82 -15.80
N PHE A 32 3.32 4.14 -16.85
CA PHE A 32 3.40 5.40 -17.56
C PHE A 32 3.13 6.59 -16.63
N ARG A 33 2.10 6.51 -15.78
CA ARG A 33 1.80 7.56 -14.79
C ARG A 33 2.98 7.82 -13.84
N VAL A 34 3.68 6.77 -13.42
CA VAL A 34 4.90 6.90 -12.58
C VAL A 34 6.04 7.54 -13.37
N LEU A 35 6.31 7.09 -14.60
CA LEU A 35 7.35 7.65 -15.47
C LEU A 35 7.07 9.14 -15.76
N TRP A 36 5.84 9.46 -16.14
CA TRP A 36 5.39 10.83 -16.40
C TRP A 36 5.49 11.71 -15.16
N PHE A 37 5.11 11.20 -13.99
CA PHE A 37 5.29 11.94 -12.73
C PHE A 37 6.76 12.28 -12.50
N ILE A 38 7.67 11.31 -12.65
CA ILE A 38 9.12 11.53 -12.49
C ILE A 38 9.63 12.57 -13.50
N SER A 39 9.18 12.52 -14.76
CA SER A 39 9.59 13.46 -15.81
C SER A 39 9.28 14.92 -15.45
N ARG A 40 8.16 15.19 -14.77
CA ARG A 40 7.78 16.54 -14.31
C ARG A 40 8.78 17.13 -13.31
N TYR A 41 9.35 16.30 -12.45
CA TYR A 41 10.39 16.73 -11.50
C TYR A 41 11.78 16.74 -12.11
N ALA A 42 11.98 16.04 -13.24
CA ALA A 42 13.23 15.98 -13.97
C ALA A 42 13.44 17.15 -14.94
N VAL A 43 12.50 18.09 -15.07
CA VAL A 43 12.61 19.24 -15.99
C VAL A 43 13.81 20.13 -15.66
N LYS A 44 14.12 20.32 -14.37
CA LYS A 44 15.24 21.16 -13.92
C LYS A 44 16.62 20.61 -14.32
N TYR A 45 16.74 19.29 -14.38
CA TYR A 45 17.95 18.59 -14.82
C TYR A 45 17.48 17.51 -15.79
N PRO A 46 17.31 17.81 -17.09
CA PRO A 46 16.59 16.97 -18.04
C PRO A 46 16.92 15.48 -17.92
N GLY A 47 15.94 14.72 -17.42
CA GLY A 47 16.03 13.27 -17.24
C GLY A 47 16.43 12.80 -15.84
N ALA A 48 16.88 13.65 -14.92
CA ALA A 48 17.24 13.28 -13.55
C ALA A 48 16.33 13.92 -12.48
N ALA A 49 15.77 13.10 -11.59
CA ALA A 49 14.96 13.57 -10.47
C ALA A 49 15.37 12.89 -9.14
N HIS A 50 15.51 13.67 -8.07
CA HIS A 50 15.76 13.15 -6.72
C HIS A 50 14.46 13.09 -5.94
N LEU A 51 13.87 11.89 -5.82
CA LEU A 51 12.54 11.72 -5.26
C LEU A 51 12.48 10.55 -4.27
N LYS A 52 11.59 10.69 -3.28
CA LYS A 52 11.18 9.54 -2.45
C LYS A 52 10.05 8.82 -3.17
N ALA A 53 10.05 7.48 -3.10
CA ALA A 53 8.92 6.69 -3.59
C ALA A 53 7.59 7.06 -2.89
N ALA A 54 7.66 7.53 -1.65
CA ALA A 54 6.51 8.05 -0.91
C ALA A 54 5.91 9.31 -1.57
N THR A 55 6.74 10.24 -2.03
CA THR A 55 6.28 11.47 -2.71
C THR A 55 5.60 11.15 -4.04
N ILE A 56 6.13 10.17 -4.79
CA ILE A 56 5.50 9.69 -6.03
C ILE A 56 4.15 9.05 -5.72
N ALA A 57 4.08 8.25 -4.66
CA ALA A 57 2.86 7.57 -4.25
C ALA A 57 1.76 8.56 -3.86
N GLU A 58 2.10 9.59 -3.07
CA GLU A 58 1.21 10.67 -2.67
C GLU A 58 0.71 11.48 -3.86
N GLY A 59 1.62 11.92 -4.74
CA GLY A 59 1.26 12.71 -5.92
C GLY A 59 0.41 11.97 -6.95
N LEU A 60 0.39 10.63 -6.92
CA LEU A 60 -0.43 9.80 -7.80
C LEU A 60 -1.65 9.17 -7.12
N GLY A 61 -1.79 9.32 -5.79
CA GLY A 61 -2.86 8.68 -5.02
C GLY A 61 -2.80 7.15 -5.02
N VAL A 62 -1.59 6.57 -5.12
CA VAL A 62 -1.39 5.10 -5.16
C VAL A 62 -0.55 4.62 -3.98
N SER A 63 -0.55 3.32 -3.72
CA SER A 63 0.31 2.77 -2.67
C SER A 63 1.79 2.82 -3.06
N THR A 64 2.66 2.97 -2.07
CA THR A 64 4.13 2.87 -2.27
C THR A 64 4.55 1.53 -2.87
N LYS A 65 3.83 0.43 -2.60
CA LYS A 65 4.09 -0.88 -3.22
C LYS A 65 3.85 -0.83 -4.73
N THR A 66 2.79 -0.13 -5.15
CA THR A 66 2.47 0.06 -6.58
C THR A 66 3.56 0.85 -7.27
N VAL A 67 4.05 1.92 -6.64
CA VAL A 67 5.19 2.70 -7.16
C VAL A 67 6.44 1.83 -7.30
N TYR A 68 6.80 1.03 -6.27
CA TYR A 68 7.96 0.14 -6.37
C TYR A 68 7.83 -0.90 -7.48
N ARG A 69 6.64 -1.49 -7.65
CA ARG A 69 6.37 -2.43 -8.76
C ARG A 69 6.52 -1.75 -10.12
N ALA A 70 5.98 -0.53 -10.27
CA ALA A 70 6.10 0.24 -11.50
C ALA A 70 7.54 0.65 -11.80
N LEU A 71 8.28 1.14 -10.79
CA LEU A 71 9.69 1.47 -10.91
C LEU A 71 10.55 0.26 -11.29
N LYS A 72 10.26 -0.91 -10.72
CA LYS A 72 10.94 -2.15 -11.11
C LYS A 72 10.68 -2.49 -12.57
N ALA A 73 9.41 -2.50 -12.99
CA ALA A 73 9.06 -2.78 -14.38
C ALA A 73 9.67 -1.77 -15.37
N LEU A 74 9.73 -0.48 -15.01
CA LEU A 74 10.38 0.56 -15.81
C LEU A 74 11.90 0.38 -15.87
N ALA A 75 12.52 -0.10 -14.80
CA ALA A 75 13.95 -0.44 -14.80
C ALA A 75 14.22 -1.67 -15.66
N ASP A 76 13.38 -2.71 -15.57
CA ASP A 76 13.47 -3.91 -16.40
C ASP A 76 13.28 -3.59 -17.90
N LEU A 77 12.42 -2.61 -18.23
CA LEU A 77 12.24 -2.07 -19.58
C LEU A 77 13.43 -1.20 -20.05
N GLY A 78 14.32 -0.80 -19.14
CA GLY A 78 15.42 0.13 -19.43
C GLY A 78 14.99 1.59 -19.55
N ALA A 79 13.78 1.95 -19.11
CA ALA A 79 13.28 3.33 -19.14
C ALA A 79 13.85 4.19 -18.00
N ILE A 80 14.17 3.60 -16.85
CA ILE A 80 14.69 4.30 -15.67
C ILE A 80 15.86 3.55 -15.06
N VAL A 81 16.90 4.29 -14.66
CA VAL A 81 17.97 3.81 -13.77
C VAL A 81 17.80 4.46 -12.39
N LYS A 82 17.89 3.64 -11.33
CA LYS A 82 17.80 4.08 -9.93
C LYS A 82 19.21 4.11 -9.31
N TYR A 83 19.60 5.26 -8.78
CA TYR A 83 20.77 5.39 -7.92
C TYR A 83 20.33 5.60 -6.47
N GLU A 84 20.78 4.71 -5.59
CA GLU A 84 20.52 4.80 -4.16
C GLU A 84 21.38 5.90 -3.54
N THR A 85 20.78 6.69 -2.64
CA THR A 85 21.54 7.68 -1.88
C THR A 85 21.39 7.43 -0.39
N ILE A 86 22.49 7.57 0.34
CA ILE A 86 22.54 7.42 1.79
C ILE A 86 22.54 8.81 2.41
N ARG A 87 21.79 9.00 3.50
CA ARG A 87 21.75 10.31 4.19
C ARG A 87 23.05 10.52 5.00
N PRO A 88 23.86 11.54 4.68
CA PRO A 88 25.19 11.69 5.29
C PRO A 88 25.14 11.97 6.80
N LYS A 89 24.10 12.66 7.29
CA LYS A 89 23.99 13.06 8.71
C LYS A 89 23.29 12.04 9.62
N SER A 90 22.40 11.22 9.09
CA SER A 90 21.51 10.36 9.91
C SER A 90 21.72 8.88 9.67
N GLY A 91 22.51 8.51 8.67
CA GLY A 91 22.50 7.17 8.11
C GLY A 91 21.16 6.82 7.45
N GLY A 92 21.10 5.65 6.82
CA GLY A 92 19.90 5.10 6.21
C GLY A 92 19.61 5.55 4.77
N GLN A 93 18.62 4.89 4.17
CA GLN A 93 18.20 5.06 2.78
C GLN A 93 17.45 6.41 2.61
N GLY A 94 18.01 7.28 1.77
CA GLY A 94 17.45 8.59 1.46
C GLY A 94 16.44 8.57 0.30
N ALA A 95 16.17 9.75 -0.26
CA ALA A 95 15.52 9.82 -1.57
C ALA A 95 16.43 9.21 -2.64
N ASN A 96 15.89 8.55 -3.65
CA ASN A 96 16.71 7.96 -4.72
C ASN A 96 16.75 8.90 -5.91
N ILE A 97 17.84 8.84 -6.67
CA ILE A 97 17.93 9.55 -7.94
C ILE A 97 17.39 8.61 -9.01
N TYR A 98 16.37 9.04 -9.72
CA TYR A 98 15.80 8.36 -10.87
C TYR A 98 16.26 9.07 -12.13
N VAL A 99 16.90 8.33 -13.02
CA VAL A 99 17.40 8.83 -14.30
C VAL A 99 16.61 8.17 -15.43
N ILE A 100 15.85 8.95 -16.17
CA ILE A 100 15.12 8.53 -17.37
C ILE A 100 16.14 8.32 -18.48
N GLN A 101 16.09 7.17 -19.14
CA GLN A 101 17.02 6.83 -20.22
C GLN A 101 16.37 7.09 -21.60
N PRO A 102 17.19 7.34 -22.64
CA PRO A 102 16.69 7.39 -24.01
C PRO A 102 16.15 6.03 -24.44
N ALA A 103 15.00 6.03 -25.13
CA ALA A 103 14.36 4.85 -25.71
C ALA A 103 15.15 4.30 -26.92
N LYS A 104 16.34 3.73 -26.68
CA LYS A 104 17.17 3.11 -27.72
C LYS A 104 16.57 1.76 -28.11
N GLY A 105 16.26 1.57 -29.40
CA GLY A 105 15.74 0.30 -29.94
C GLY A 105 14.22 0.12 -29.89
N LEU A 106 13.45 1.09 -29.39
CA LEU A 106 11.97 1.09 -29.46
C LEU A 106 11.41 1.61 -30.80
N ASN A 107 12.26 2.26 -31.61
CA ASN A 107 11.92 2.65 -32.98
C ASN A 107 12.25 1.51 -33.96
N VAL A 108 11.36 0.52 -34.04
CA VAL A 108 11.10 -0.18 -35.31
C VAL A 108 9.64 0.07 -35.64
N GLN A 109 9.43 0.81 -36.72
CA GLN A 109 8.15 1.22 -37.26
C GLN A 109 7.22 0.03 -37.49
N THR A 110 5.93 0.31 -37.28
CA THR A 110 4.77 -0.33 -37.92
C THR A 110 5.08 -1.18 -39.16
N SER A 111 4.93 -2.50 -39.00
CA SER A 111 4.46 -3.37 -40.08
C SER A 111 3.34 -4.26 -39.55
N THR A 112 2.14 -3.96 -40.04
CA THR A 112 0.99 -4.86 -39.99
C THR A 112 1.36 -6.13 -40.73
N SER A 113 1.48 -7.26 -40.03
CA SER A 113 1.47 -8.57 -40.68
C SER A 113 0.79 -9.62 -39.80
N ASN A 114 -0.49 -9.80 -40.08
CA ASN A 114 -1.22 -11.06 -40.15
C ASN A 114 -0.79 -12.19 -39.20
N ARG A 115 -1.65 -12.41 -38.21
CA ARG A 115 -2.24 -13.71 -37.82
C ARG A 115 -1.66 -14.92 -38.57
N LYS A 116 -0.96 -15.79 -37.84
CA LYS A 116 -1.00 -17.23 -38.09
C LYS A 116 -1.29 -17.97 -36.79
N GLN A 117 -2.55 -18.39 -36.69
CA GLN A 117 -2.93 -19.60 -35.97
C GLN A 117 -2.38 -20.81 -36.75
N ALA A 118 -1.83 -21.77 -36.02
CA ALA A 118 -1.82 -23.22 -36.28
C ALA A 118 -1.17 -23.85 -35.03
N ASP A 119 -1.97 -24.30 -34.08
CA ASP A 119 -2.39 -25.69 -33.89
C ASP A 119 -1.26 -26.64 -33.42
N LYS A 120 -1.47 -27.12 -32.18
CA LYS A 120 -0.85 -28.27 -31.50
C LYS A 120 -1.17 -29.58 -32.27
N PRO A 121 -0.69 -30.81 -31.92
CA PRO A 121 -0.16 -31.27 -30.63
C PRO A 121 0.99 -32.31 -30.68
N CYS A 122 1.60 -32.63 -29.54
CA CYS A 122 1.90 -34.03 -29.20
C CYS A 122 2.18 -34.22 -27.70
N ASP A 123 1.89 -35.44 -27.26
CA ASP A 123 1.63 -35.91 -25.92
C ASP A 123 2.86 -36.31 -25.07
N SER A 124 2.68 -36.08 -23.76
CA SER A 124 2.87 -36.99 -22.61
C SER A 124 4.13 -37.88 -22.50
N LYS A 125 4.86 -37.73 -21.38
CA LYS A 125 5.02 -38.80 -20.36
C LYS A 125 5.56 -38.29 -19.02
N ASP A 126 5.21 -39.07 -18.01
CA ASP A 126 5.11 -38.80 -16.57
C ASP A 126 6.32 -39.30 -15.77
N GLU A 127 6.27 -39.12 -14.43
CA GLU A 127 7.18 -39.54 -13.33
C GLU A 127 8.15 -38.45 -12.82
N GLY A 128 8.29 -38.15 -11.51
CA GLY A 128 7.70 -38.66 -10.28
C GLY A 128 8.46 -38.15 -9.04
N LYS A 129 7.71 -37.52 -8.11
CA LYS A 129 7.79 -37.48 -6.63
C LYS A 129 9.05 -37.05 -5.79
N ASN A 130 8.68 -36.33 -4.71
CA ASN A 130 9.21 -36.25 -3.33
C ASN A 130 10.15 -35.07 -2.96
N GLU A 131 9.61 -34.10 -2.19
CA GLU A 131 9.85 -33.84 -0.73
C GLU A 131 11.06 -32.90 -0.51
N LYS A 132 11.14 -31.92 0.40
CA LYS A 132 10.37 -31.39 1.54
C LYS A 132 11.05 -30.05 1.96
N LYS A 133 10.31 -29.19 2.66
CA LYS A 133 10.76 -28.21 3.69
C LYS A 133 11.47 -26.90 3.25
N GLU A 134 10.76 -25.79 3.43
CA GLU A 134 10.89 -24.87 4.58
C GLU A 134 10.67 -23.37 4.28
N THR A 135 9.82 -22.83 5.15
CA THR A 135 9.38 -21.47 5.43
C THR A 135 10.44 -20.36 5.37
N ALA A 136 10.11 -19.24 4.72
CA ALA A 136 10.57 -17.92 5.14
C ALA A 136 9.40 -16.94 5.16
N HIS A 137 8.82 -16.74 6.34
CA HIS A 137 7.88 -15.66 6.61
C HIS A 137 8.62 -14.31 6.49
N SER A 138 8.43 -13.58 5.40
CA SER A 138 8.84 -12.17 5.32
C SER A 138 7.83 -11.31 6.09
N ILE A 139 8.20 -10.99 7.34
CA ILE A 139 7.46 -10.08 8.22
C ILE A 139 7.47 -8.70 7.54
N ASN A 140 6.33 -8.26 7.01
CA ASN A 140 6.16 -6.89 6.54
C ASN A 140 6.21 -5.94 7.74
N LEU A 141 7.38 -5.43 8.11
CA LEU A 141 7.50 -4.23 8.94
C LEU A 141 7.26 -3.00 8.07
N LYS A 142 6.00 -2.57 8.00
CA LYS A 142 5.64 -1.20 7.65
C LYS A 142 5.06 -0.56 8.90
N ASN A 143 5.90 0.23 9.59
CA ASN A 143 5.53 1.38 10.41
C ASN A 143 6.82 1.94 11.04
N VAL A 144 7.56 2.73 10.27
CA VAL A 144 8.51 3.69 10.83
C VAL A 144 7.98 5.05 10.44
N ASN A 145 7.21 5.64 11.37
CA ASN A 145 6.91 7.07 11.50
C ASN A 145 6.21 7.26 12.85
N ASN A 146 7.00 7.17 13.92
CA ASN A 146 6.83 7.90 15.18
C ASN A 146 8.01 7.49 16.06
N ILE A 147 9.14 8.20 15.93
CA ILE A 147 10.13 8.23 17.01
C ILE A 147 9.51 9.13 18.07
N ASN A 148 8.56 8.58 18.82
CA ASN A 148 8.21 9.11 20.12
C ASN A 148 9.03 8.27 21.09
N THR A 149 9.81 8.92 21.95
CA THR A 149 10.67 8.35 22.98
C THR A 149 9.92 7.46 24.00
N TYR A 150 8.60 7.30 23.84
CA TYR A 150 7.71 6.53 24.69
C TYR A 150 7.08 5.40 23.90
N SER A 151 7.02 4.20 24.48
CA SER A 151 6.35 3.07 23.83
C SER A 151 4.86 3.38 23.63
N GLU A 152 4.19 2.79 22.63
CA GLU A 152 2.73 2.98 22.44
C GLU A 152 1.90 2.58 23.70
N ALA A 153 2.49 1.79 24.61
CA ALA A 153 1.88 1.45 25.88
C ALA A 153 1.94 2.60 26.91
N ASP A 154 2.93 3.50 26.79
CA ASP A 154 3.15 4.63 27.72
C ASP A 154 2.38 5.89 27.34
N LYS A 155 1.78 5.92 26.14
CA LYS A 155 0.95 7.05 25.69
C LYS A 155 -0.38 7.06 26.46
N PRO A 156 -0.85 8.24 26.90
CA PRO A 156 -2.20 8.35 27.44
C PRO A 156 -3.21 7.83 26.40
N ARG A 157 -4.26 7.13 26.86
CA ARG A 157 -5.21 6.40 26.00
C ARG A 157 -5.82 7.24 24.86
N ARG A 158 -5.90 8.56 25.05
CA ARG A 158 -6.39 9.54 24.06
C ARG A 158 -5.41 9.77 22.89
N LEU A 159 -4.11 9.52 23.08
CA LEU A 159 -3.04 9.69 22.10
C LEU A 159 -2.66 8.38 21.38
N GLN A 160 -3.24 7.26 21.79
CA GLN A 160 -3.01 5.97 21.15
C GLN A 160 -3.73 5.89 19.80
N SER A 161 -3.06 5.32 18.79
CA SER A 161 -3.70 5.07 17.49
C SER A 161 -4.95 4.17 17.64
N PRO A 162 -5.95 4.27 16.74
CA PRO A 162 -7.14 3.42 16.77
C PRO A 162 -6.81 1.93 16.84
N TYR A 163 -5.82 1.50 16.05
CA TYR A 163 -5.34 0.12 16.07
C TYR A 163 -4.67 -0.25 17.39
N ALA A 164 -3.87 0.63 18.01
CA ALA A 164 -3.24 0.36 19.30
C ALA A 164 -4.29 0.17 20.40
N ARG A 165 -5.31 1.04 20.46
CA ARG A 165 -6.44 0.90 21.40
C ARG A 165 -7.21 -0.40 21.17
N PHE A 166 -7.50 -0.72 19.91
CA PHE A 166 -8.19 -1.96 19.53
C PHE A 166 -7.39 -3.20 19.92
N LYS A 167 -6.10 -3.24 19.58
CA LYS A 167 -5.18 -4.32 19.94
C LYS A 167 -5.07 -4.49 21.45
N SER A 168 -4.93 -3.38 22.20
CA SER A 168 -4.88 -3.41 23.67
C SER A 168 -6.14 -4.04 24.26
N MET A 169 -7.32 -3.68 23.74
CA MET A 169 -8.60 -4.26 24.17
C MET A 169 -8.64 -5.77 23.91
N VAL A 170 -8.31 -6.24 22.70
CA VAL A 170 -8.33 -7.68 22.39
C VAL A 170 -7.31 -8.45 23.23
N ASN A 171 -6.10 -7.90 23.40
CA ASN A 171 -5.05 -8.51 24.20
C ASN A 171 -5.42 -8.68 25.68
N SER A 172 -6.35 -7.88 26.20
CA SER A 172 -6.89 -8.06 27.56
C SER A 172 -7.70 -9.35 27.74
N PHE A 173 -8.16 -9.95 26.62
CA PHE A 173 -8.91 -11.21 26.61
C PHE A 173 -8.07 -12.37 26.06
N VAL A 174 -7.41 -12.17 24.92
CA VAL A 174 -6.65 -13.22 24.20
C VAL A 174 -5.44 -12.61 23.50
N ALA A 175 -4.26 -13.20 23.74
CA ALA A 175 -3.02 -12.84 23.06
C ALA A 175 -2.88 -13.57 21.69
N ASP A 176 -3.81 -13.30 20.76
CA ASP A 176 -3.77 -13.86 19.39
C ASP A 176 -3.71 -12.74 18.34
N ARG A 177 -2.54 -12.60 17.72
CA ARG A 177 -2.30 -11.59 16.68
C ARG A 177 -3.13 -11.83 15.41
N LYS A 178 -3.33 -13.09 15.01
CA LYS A 178 -4.10 -13.43 13.79
C LYS A 178 -5.57 -13.07 14.00
N LEU A 179 -6.12 -13.45 15.15
CA LEU A 179 -7.50 -13.09 15.52
C LEU A 179 -7.66 -11.57 15.64
N THR A 180 -6.74 -10.88 16.33
CA THR A 180 -6.77 -9.41 16.47
C THR A 180 -6.82 -8.69 15.12
N ASN A 181 -5.93 -9.07 14.20
CA ASN A 181 -5.91 -8.51 12.85
C ASN A 181 -7.21 -8.76 12.09
N ARG A 182 -7.78 -9.97 12.23
CA ARG A 182 -9.04 -10.34 11.58
C ARG A 182 -10.21 -9.52 12.11
N LEU A 183 -10.32 -9.35 13.44
CA LEU A 183 -11.35 -8.52 14.07
C LEU A 183 -11.21 -7.05 13.68
N TYR A 184 -9.98 -6.53 13.63
CA TYR A 184 -9.73 -5.16 13.19
C TYR A 184 -10.07 -4.97 11.70
N GLY A 185 -9.80 -5.97 10.86
CA GLY A 185 -10.21 -5.95 9.45
C GLY A 185 -11.73 -5.86 9.27
N ILE A 186 -12.50 -6.61 10.08
CA ILE A 186 -13.98 -6.52 10.09
C ILE A 186 -14.43 -5.12 10.50
N TYR A 187 -13.83 -4.55 11.55
CA TYR A 187 -14.08 -3.17 11.97
C TYR A 187 -13.82 -2.16 10.84
N LEU A 188 -12.68 -2.28 10.15
CA LEU A 188 -12.35 -1.38 9.05
C LEU A 188 -13.33 -1.48 7.89
N ALA A 189 -13.81 -2.69 7.57
CA ALA A 189 -14.78 -2.91 6.50
C ALA A 189 -16.11 -2.21 6.81
N HIS A 190 -16.66 -2.45 8.00
CA HIS A 190 -17.92 -1.83 8.43
C HIS A 190 -17.85 -0.32 8.57
N THR A 191 -16.75 0.21 9.07
CA THR A 191 -16.63 1.67 9.28
C THR A 191 -16.23 2.44 8.03
N SER A 192 -15.77 1.76 6.96
CA SER A 192 -15.18 2.42 5.80
C SER A 192 -16.11 3.45 5.14
N TYR A 193 -17.40 3.12 4.99
CA TYR A 193 -18.42 3.96 4.38
C TYR A 193 -19.08 4.93 5.37
N LEU A 194 -18.92 4.72 6.69
CA LEU A 194 -19.49 5.57 7.74
C LEU A 194 -18.58 6.73 8.15
N ARG A 195 -17.28 6.68 7.81
CA ARG A 195 -16.28 7.70 8.19
C ARG A 195 -16.56 9.12 7.69
N ALA A 196 -17.39 9.26 6.65
CA ALA A 196 -17.79 10.58 6.15
C ALA A 196 -18.91 11.20 6.97
N ALA A 197 -19.71 10.38 7.68
CA ALA A 197 -20.92 10.82 8.37
C ALA A 197 -20.78 10.81 9.90
N PHE A 198 -19.84 10.06 10.46
CA PHE A 198 -19.65 9.90 11.92
C PHE A 198 -18.22 10.22 12.35
N ASP A 199 -18.07 10.71 13.59
CA ASP A 199 -16.76 10.91 14.21
C ASP A 199 -16.00 9.57 14.29
N PRO A 200 -14.73 9.50 13.81
CA PRO A 200 -13.88 8.33 13.98
C PRO A 200 -13.79 7.80 15.42
N ALA A 201 -13.91 8.67 16.43
CA ALA A 201 -13.90 8.30 17.84
C ALA A 201 -15.12 7.45 18.22
N ASP A 202 -16.31 7.81 17.77
CA ASP A 202 -17.57 7.11 18.07
C ASP A 202 -17.61 5.75 17.39
N LEU A 203 -17.20 5.71 16.12
CA LEU A 203 -17.04 4.47 15.38
C LEU A 203 -16.07 3.52 16.10
N LEU A 204 -14.91 4.04 16.54
CA LEU A 204 -13.94 3.24 17.29
C LEU A 204 -14.52 2.75 18.62
N ASN A 205 -15.24 3.59 19.34
CA ASN A 205 -15.87 3.21 20.61
C ASN A 205 -16.92 2.10 20.41
N ALA A 206 -17.76 2.17 19.37
CA ALA A 206 -18.68 1.10 18.99
C ALA A 206 -17.91 -0.21 18.70
N GLY A 207 -16.80 -0.12 17.95
CA GLY A 207 -15.91 -1.27 17.71
C GLY A 207 -15.36 -1.90 19.00
N LEU A 208 -14.89 -1.08 19.93
CA LEU A 208 -14.37 -1.55 21.23
C LEU A 208 -15.46 -2.17 22.11
N GLN A 209 -16.67 -1.59 22.12
CA GLN A 209 -17.81 -2.17 22.83
C GLN A 209 -18.20 -3.53 22.24
N ALA A 210 -18.15 -3.68 20.91
CA ALA A 210 -18.47 -4.95 20.24
C ALA A 210 -17.45 -6.04 20.59
N ILE A 211 -16.16 -5.70 20.70
CA ILE A 211 -15.12 -6.60 21.21
C ILE A 211 -15.49 -7.05 22.63
N MET A 212 -15.78 -6.09 23.51
CA MET A 212 -16.09 -6.36 24.91
C MET A 212 -17.30 -7.28 25.04
N ALA A 213 -18.37 -7.03 24.29
CA ALA A 213 -19.57 -7.86 24.25
C ALA A 213 -19.27 -9.28 23.73
N THR A 214 -18.47 -9.39 22.67
CA THR A 214 -18.08 -10.68 22.08
C THR A 214 -17.31 -11.55 23.08
N PHE A 215 -16.27 -11.00 23.73
CA PHE A 215 -15.48 -11.76 24.70
C PHE A 215 -16.17 -11.94 26.06
N ARG A 216 -17.14 -11.12 26.41
CA ARG A 216 -18.05 -11.42 27.54
C ARG A 216 -18.96 -12.60 27.20
N ALA A 217 -19.43 -12.70 25.95
CA ALA A 217 -20.27 -13.80 25.51
C ALA A 217 -19.51 -15.14 25.48
N THR A 218 -18.22 -15.15 25.12
CA THR A 218 -17.40 -16.39 25.16
C THR A 218 -17.25 -16.99 26.56
N LYS A 219 -17.36 -16.16 27.62
CA LYS A 219 -17.35 -16.63 29.01
C LYS A 219 -18.63 -17.34 29.43
N ARG A 220 -19.75 -17.10 28.73
CA ARG A 220 -21.07 -17.66 29.07
C ARG A 220 -21.49 -18.81 28.15
N LYS A 221 -21.04 -18.80 26.89
CA LYS A 221 -21.40 -19.81 25.90
C LYS A 221 -20.24 -20.11 24.97
N ARG A 222 -20.21 -21.33 24.44
CA ARG A 222 -19.23 -21.74 23.43
C ARG A 222 -19.55 -21.05 22.10
N ILE A 223 -18.65 -20.19 21.63
CA ILE A 223 -18.75 -19.53 20.33
C ILE A 223 -17.81 -20.21 19.35
N ARG A 224 -18.36 -20.89 18.33
CA ARG A 224 -17.56 -21.62 17.31
C ARG A 224 -16.74 -20.69 16.43
N ASN A 225 -17.27 -19.50 16.11
CA ASN A 225 -16.62 -18.51 15.27
C ASN A 225 -16.67 -17.12 15.92
N ILE A 226 -15.61 -16.76 16.64
CA ILE A 226 -15.49 -15.48 17.36
C ILE A 226 -15.58 -14.30 16.38
N ALA A 227 -14.91 -14.39 15.23
CA ALA A 227 -14.91 -13.32 14.23
C ALA A 227 -16.30 -13.10 13.62
N GLY A 228 -17.02 -14.18 13.34
CA GLY A 228 -18.41 -14.11 12.87
C GLY A 228 -19.35 -13.53 13.91
N TYR A 229 -19.19 -13.91 15.18
CA TYR A 229 -19.99 -13.35 16.27
C TYR A 229 -19.73 -11.85 16.47
N TYR A 230 -18.45 -11.45 16.44
CA TYR A 230 -18.05 -10.06 16.47
C TYR A 230 -18.65 -9.27 15.31
N ASN A 231 -18.62 -9.81 14.10
CA ASN A 231 -19.19 -9.17 12.91
C ASN A 231 -20.66 -8.77 13.14
N GLY A 232 -21.51 -9.71 13.54
CA GLY A 232 -22.93 -9.42 13.82
C GLY A 232 -23.18 -8.60 15.09
N THR A 233 -22.23 -8.57 16.03
CA THR A 233 -22.34 -7.69 17.20
C THR A 233 -21.99 -6.26 16.86
N LEU A 234 -20.96 -6.05 16.04
CA LEU A 234 -20.54 -4.75 15.55
C LEU A 234 -21.63 -4.10 14.70
N ASP A 235 -22.20 -4.86 13.77
CA ASP A 235 -23.32 -4.43 12.91
C ASP A 235 -24.45 -3.79 13.72
N ARG A 236 -24.96 -4.52 14.72
CA ARG A 236 -26.00 -4.01 15.64
C ARG A 236 -25.59 -2.79 16.46
N MET A 237 -24.31 -2.69 16.82
CA MET A 237 -23.81 -1.52 17.57
C MET A 237 -23.71 -0.28 16.68
N LEU A 238 -23.39 -0.44 15.40
CA LEU A 238 -23.39 0.64 14.43
C LEU A 238 -24.81 1.07 14.06
N ASP A 239 -25.74 0.12 13.91
CA ASP A 239 -27.17 0.44 13.76
C ASP A 239 -27.67 1.26 14.96
N ARG A 240 -27.35 0.81 16.17
CA ARG A 240 -27.71 1.54 17.39
C ARG A 240 -27.13 2.95 17.41
N LEU A 241 -25.85 3.11 17.05
CA LEU A 241 -25.21 4.41 16.93
C LEU A 241 -25.94 5.30 15.91
N TYR A 242 -26.33 4.75 14.76
CA TYR A 242 -27.11 5.45 13.75
C TYR A 242 -28.46 5.93 14.30
N TYR A 243 -29.24 5.04 14.91
CA TYR A 243 -30.56 5.40 15.47
C TYR A 243 -30.45 6.43 16.61
N GLU A 244 -29.45 6.30 17.49
CA GLU A 244 -29.20 7.28 18.56
C GLU A 244 -28.86 8.66 17.99
N THR A 245 -28.12 8.71 16.88
CA THR A 245 -27.72 9.97 16.25
C THR A 245 -28.88 10.63 15.48
N VAL A 246 -29.70 9.82 14.79
CA VAL A 246 -30.81 10.32 13.97
C VAL A 246 -32.04 10.66 14.82
N LEU A 247 -32.44 9.80 15.76
CA LEU A 247 -33.63 10.01 16.60
C LEU A 247 -33.32 10.86 17.84
N GLY A 248 -32.06 10.88 18.30
CA GLY A 248 -31.63 11.72 19.42
C GLY A 248 -31.52 13.21 19.08
N GLY A 249 -31.54 13.57 17.80
CA GLY A 249 -31.57 14.96 17.33
C GLY A 249 -32.96 15.62 17.33
N GLU A 250 -34.04 14.86 17.59
CA GLU A 250 -35.41 15.39 17.61
C GLU A 250 -35.87 15.86 19.01
N TYR A 251 -35.00 15.79 20.03
CA TYR A 251 -35.29 16.26 21.40
C TYR A 251 -34.13 17.08 22.01
N VAL A 252 -33.65 18.10 21.29
CA VAL A 252 -32.87 19.21 21.86
C VAL A 252 -33.38 20.53 21.31
#